data_AF-A0A9D7FSQ6-F1
#
_entry.id   AF-A0A9D7FSQ6-F1
#
_cell.length_a   1.000
_cell.length_b   1.000
_cell.length_c   1.000
_cell.angle_alpha   90.00
_cell.angle_beta   90.00
_cell.angle_gamma   90.00
#
_symmetry.space_group_name_H-M   'P 1'
#
loop_
_entity.id
_entity.type
_entity.pdbx_description
1 polymer ?
#
loop_
_entity_poly.entity_id
_entity_poly.type
_entity_poly.pdbx_seq_one_letter_code
_entity_poly.pdbx_strand_id
1 'polypeptide(L)'
;MSTTLILLFIAIGVIGGLIGGMLGVGGGILFVPCLHYGFQALGIDADLSIKLAIATSLSIILVTALSAAVSHTMNGAIDPRAVLIMAGMALPSAFVGAGIGHVIGGASLQKLFGFVTLLISYQFLRAVPKRHEKAGREISFNNYVMVGGVSGLFSSILGVGGGIITVPLLHLALQMPMNQAVANSSGLIVFSALAGTIGWILSGLGAEGR
;
A
#
# COMPACT_ATOMS: atom_id res chain seq x y z
N MET A 1 21.98 19.40 -1.44
CA MET A 1 21.43 18.24 -0.70
C MET A 1 22.56 17.66 0.15
N SER A 2 22.40 17.57 1.47
CA SER A 2 23.46 17.03 2.35
C SER A 2 23.67 15.54 2.09
N THR A 3 24.92 15.07 2.07
CA THR A 3 25.29 13.65 1.88
C THR A 3 24.55 12.73 2.87
N THR A 4 24.26 13.23 4.06
CA THR A 4 23.47 12.54 5.10
C THR A 4 22.05 12.19 4.63
N LEU A 5 21.39 13.09 3.89
CA LEU A 5 20.00 12.90 3.43
C LEU A 5 19.93 11.86 2.31
N ILE A 6 20.95 11.81 1.46
CA ILE A 6 21.10 10.76 0.43
C ILE A 6 21.26 9.39 1.09
N LEU A 7 22.16 9.27 2.06
CA LEU A 7 22.38 8.02 2.80
C LEU A 7 21.11 7.57 3.53
N LEU A 8 20.36 8.50 4.11
CA LEU A 8 19.08 8.22 4.76
C LEU A 8 18.07 7.63 3.76
N PHE A 9 17.88 8.24 2.60
CA PHE A 9 16.94 7.74 1.58
C PHE A 9 17.34 6.36 1.03
N ILE A 10 18.64 6.11 0.85
CA ILE A 10 19.12 4.79 0.48
C ILE A 10 18.78 3.76 1.56
N ALA A 11 19.06 4.08 2.83
CA ALA A 11 18.76 3.20 3.95
C ALA A 11 17.24 2.90 4.06
N ILE A 12 16.40 3.93 3.94
CA ILE A 12 14.94 3.78 3.92
C ILE A 12 14.49 2.91 2.74
N GLY A 13 15.04 3.14 1.55
CA GLY A 13 14.77 2.35 0.35
C GLY A 13 15.05 0.86 0.56
N VAL A 14 16.23 0.54 1.09
CA VAL A 14 16.64 -0.84 1.37
C VAL A 14 15.77 -1.48 2.45
N ILE A 15 15.62 -0.82 3.61
CA ILE A 15 14.87 -1.35 4.75
C ILE A 15 13.38 -1.49 4.38
N GLY A 16 12.80 -0.45 3.80
CA GLY A 16 11.40 -0.41 3.38
C GLY A 16 11.10 -1.42 2.28
N GLY A 17 12.01 -1.60 1.31
CA GLY A 17 11.87 -2.59 0.24
C GLY A 17 11.94 -4.03 0.78
N LEU A 18 12.88 -4.32 1.67
CA LEU A 18 13.00 -5.63 2.30
C LEU A 18 11.77 -5.98 3.15
N ILE A 19 11.37 -5.08 4.04
CA ILE A 19 10.19 -5.28 4.90
C ILE A 19 8.91 -5.37 4.05
N GLY A 20 8.77 -4.46 3.09
CA GLY A 20 7.62 -4.41 2.18
C GLY A 20 7.47 -5.67 1.34
N GLY A 21 8.59 -6.22 0.85
CA GLY A 21 8.63 -7.45 0.07
C GLY A 21 8.37 -8.70 0.91
N MET A 22 9.03 -8.84 2.07
CA MET A 22 8.87 -10.01 2.95
C MET A 22 7.47 -10.15 3.53
N LEU A 23 6.85 -9.03 3.89
CA LEU A 23 5.55 -9.00 4.55
C LEU A 23 4.38 -8.78 3.56
N GLY A 24 4.66 -8.57 2.27
CA GLY A 24 3.63 -8.35 1.24
C GLY A 24 2.76 -7.11 1.49
N VAL A 25 3.33 -6.10 2.16
CA VAL A 25 2.67 -4.85 2.57
C VAL A 25 3.13 -3.63 1.79
N GLY A 26 4.13 -3.77 0.90
CA GLY A 26 4.61 -2.69 0.02
C GLY A 26 5.55 -1.68 0.70
N GLY A 27 5.70 -1.67 2.02
CA GLY A 27 6.69 -0.83 2.72
C GLY A 27 6.29 0.64 2.89
N GLY A 28 5.11 1.05 2.43
CA GLY A 28 4.66 2.44 2.49
C GLY A 28 4.52 3.04 3.90
N ILE A 29 4.36 2.21 4.94
CA ILE A 29 4.37 2.69 6.34
C ILE A 29 5.69 3.40 6.65
N LEU A 30 6.79 2.95 6.03
CA LEU A 30 8.10 3.55 6.18
C LEU A 30 8.30 4.66 5.15
N PHE A 31 7.96 4.43 3.88
CA PHE A 31 8.24 5.40 2.82
C PHE A 31 7.50 6.72 3.02
N VAL A 32 6.19 6.70 3.29
CA VAL A 32 5.38 7.94 3.37
C VAL A 32 5.90 8.92 4.43
N PRO A 33 6.06 8.55 5.72
CA PRO A 33 6.53 9.50 6.73
C PRO A 33 7.98 9.91 6.48
N CYS A 34 8.85 8.99 6.08
CA CYS A 34 10.25 9.32 5.84
C CYS A 34 10.45 10.26 4.65
N LEU A 35 9.71 10.06 3.57
CA LEU A 35 9.71 10.98 2.42
C LEU A 35 9.10 12.32 2.78
N HIS A 36 8.00 12.35 3.53
CA HIS A 36 7.35 13.59 3.95
C HIS A 36 8.30 14.47 4.77
N TYR A 37 8.93 13.92 5.83
CA TYR A 37 9.91 14.67 6.61
C TYR A 37 11.19 14.97 5.83
N GLY A 38 11.60 14.09 4.92
CA GLY A 38 12.72 14.34 4.02
C GLY A 38 12.47 15.52 3.07
N PHE A 39 11.25 15.64 2.53
CA PHE A 39 10.83 16.75 1.68
C PHE A 39 10.69 18.05 2.47
N GLN A 40 10.16 18.01 3.70
CA GLN A 40 10.16 19.18 4.58
C GLN A 40 11.58 19.67 4.91
N ALA A 41 12.53 18.74 5.12
CA ALA A 41 13.94 19.09 5.33
C ALA A 41 14.61 19.73 4.09
N LEU A 42 14.00 19.58 2.91
CA LEU A 42 14.40 20.26 1.68
C LEU A 42 13.68 21.62 1.47
N GLY A 43 12.84 22.04 2.42
CA GLY A 43 12.10 23.31 2.37
C GLY A 43 10.77 23.24 1.63
N ILE A 44 10.26 22.04 1.34
CA ILE A 44 8.94 21.86 0.72
C ILE A 44 7.85 22.05 1.80
N ASP A 45 6.79 22.77 1.47
CA ASP A 45 5.65 22.97 2.35
C ASP A 45 5.04 21.65 2.87
N ALA A 46 4.48 21.68 4.09
CA ALA A 46 3.90 20.50 4.72
C ALA A 46 2.76 19.86 3.90
N ASP A 47 1.94 20.67 3.22
CA ASP A 47 0.82 20.20 2.40
C ASP A 47 1.32 19.48 1.14
N LEU A 48 2.25 20.12 0.43
CA LEU A 48 2.83 19.56 -0.78
C LEU A 48 3.72 18.35 -0.49
N SER A 49 4.48 18.38 0.60
CA SER A 49 5.40 17.29 0.97
C SER A 49 4.68 15.98 1.26
N ILE A 50 3.52 15.99 1.92
CA ILE A 50 2.76 14.73 2.17
C ILE A 50 2.18 14.17 0.86
N LYS A 51 1.68 15.03 -0.03
CA LYS A 51 1.16 14.62 -1.35
C LYS A 51 2.27 14.03 -2.23
N LEU A 52 3.43 14.68 -2.27
CA LEU A 52 4.62 14.17 -2.97
C LEU A 52 5.12 12.85 -2.38
N ALA A 53 5.12 12.73 -1.05
CA ALA A 53 5.52 11.50 -0.37
C ALA A 53 4.62 10.32 -0.72
N ILE A 54 3.31 10.54 -0.78
CA ILE A 54 2.32 9.52 -1.17
C ILE A 54 2.52 9.08 -2.62
N ALA A 55 2.64 10.03 -3.55
CA ALA A 55 2.84 9.72 -4.97
C ALA A 55 4.18 8.98 -5.21
N THR A 56 5.25 9.42 -4.55
CA THR A 56 6.58 8.81 -4.67
C THR A 56 6.61 7.42 -4.00
N SER A 57 5.97 7.27 -2.84
CA SER A 57 5.81 5.98 -2.16
C SER A 57 5.09 4.97 -3.05
N LEU A 58 3.97 5.33 -3.70
CA LEU A 58 3.26 4.43 -4.61
C LEU A 58 4.13 3.97 -5.79
N SER A 59 4.98 4.86 -6.31
CA SER A 59 5.92 4.53 -7.38
C SER A 59 6.98 3.54 -6.91
N ILE A 60 7.54 3.72 -5.70
CA ILE A 60 8.50 2.79 -5.10
C ILE A 60 7.82 1.44 -4.79
N ILE A 61 6.61 1.49 -4.25
CA ILE A 61 5.78 0.33 -3.93
C ILE A 61 5.52 -0.51 -5.18
N LEU A 62 5.22 0.12 -6.32
CA LEU A 62 4.99 -0.60 -7.57
C LEU A 62 6.18 -1.49 -7.94
N VAL A 63 7.41 -0.95 -7.88
CA VAL A 63 8.63 -1.69 -8.21
C VAL A 63 8.90 -2.80 -7.20
N THR A 64 8.78 -2.49 -5.90
CA THR A 64 9.02 -3.47 -4.82
C THR A 64 7.97 -4.58 -4.81
N ALA A 65 6.70 -4.26 -5.04
CA ALA A 65 5.61 -5.22 -5.14
C ALA A 65 5.72 -6.09 -6.39
N LEU A 66 6.19 -5.54 -7.52
CA LEU A 66 6.45 -6.33 -8.71
C LEU A 66 7.52 -7.40 -8.44
N SER A 67 8.62 -7.02 -7.78
CA SER A 67 9.66 -7.95 -7.37
C SER A 67 9.12 -9.04 -6.43
N ALA A 68 8.34 -8.66 -5.42
CA ALA A 68 7.72 -9.60 -4.49
C ALA A 68 6.71 -10.54 -5.18
N ALA A 69 5.84 -9.99 -6.03
CA ALA A 69 4.83 -10.74 -6.77
C ALA A 69 5.46 -11.74 -7.73
N VAL A 70 6.55 -11.37 -8.43
CA VAL A 70 7.30 -12.31 -9.28
C VAL A 70 7.85 -13.47 -8.43
N SER A 71 8.49 -13.17 -7.30
CA SER A 71 9.02 -14.21 -6.41
C SER A 71 7.92 -15.14 -5.88
N HIS A 72 6.79 -14.58 -5.43
CA HIS A 72 5.66 -15.38 -4.95
C HIS A 72 4.97 -16.18 -6.07
N THR A 73 4.93 -15.66 -7.29
CA THR A 73 4.41 -16.38 -8.47
C THR A 73 5.31 -17.56 -8.82
N MET A 74 6.64 -17.36 -8.83
CA MET A 74 7.61 -18.42 -9.09
C MET A 74 7.53 -19.55 -8.05
N ASN A 75 7.15 -19.23 -6.81
CA ASN A 75 6.93 -20.19 -5.74
C ASN A 75 5.52 -20.83 -5.74
N GLY A 76 4.66 -20.51 -6.72
CA GLY A 76 3.29 -21.02 -6.79
C GLY A 76 2.38 -20.58 -5.63
N ALA A 77 2.75 -19.50 -4.93
CA ALA A 77 2.06 -19.04 -3.72
C ALA A 77 0.89 -18.08 -4.00
N ILE A 78 0.85 -17.51 -5.20
CA ILE A 78 -0.23 -16.61 -5.65
C ILE A 78 -1.34 -17.44 -6.31
N ASP A 79 -2.59 -17.15 -5.91
CA ASP A 79 -3.80 -17.54 -6.64
C ASP A 79 -4.14 -16.44 -7.68
N PRO A 80 -3.88 -16.67 -8.98
CA PRO A 80 -4.09 -15.67 -10.01
C PRO A 80 -5.56 -15.27 -10.14
N ARG A 81 -6.49 -16.19 -9.85
CA ARG A 81 -7.93 -15.94 -9.94
C ARG A 81 -8.35 -14.97 -8.85
N ALA A 82 -7.92 -15.20 -7.61
CA ALA A 82 -8.19 -14.28 -6.50
C ALA A 82 -7.60 -12.88 -6.79
N VAL A 83 -6.35 -12.81 -7.23
CA VAL A 83 -5.69 -11.54 -7.55
C VAL A 83 -6.41 -10.79 -8.66
N LEU A 84 -6.81 -11.48 -9.74
CA LEU A 84 -7.49 -10.83 -10.87
C LEU A 84 -8.88 -10.29 -10.49
N ILE A 85 -9.64 -11.03 -9.66
CA ILE A 85 -10.94 -10.56 -9.15
C ILE A 85 -10.75 -9.32 -8.28
N MET A 86 -9.79 -9.36 -7.34
CA MET A 86 -9.48 -8.20 -6.50
C MET A 86 -9.00 -7.01 -7.34
N ALA A 87 -8.14 -7.24 -8.33
CA ALA A 87 -7.59 -6.21 -9.22
C ALA A 87 -8.69 -5.52 -10.03
N GLY A 88 -9.71 -6.25 -10.47
CA GLY A 88 -10.86 -5.71 -11.20
C GLY A 88 -11.57 -4.58 -10.45
N MET A 89 -11.63 -4.65 -9.12
CA MET A 89 -12.20 -3.57 -8.29
C MET A 89 -11.14 -2.61 -7.73
N ALA A 90 -9.91 -3.09 -7.48
CA ALA A 90 -8.84 -2.27 -6.93
C ALA A 90 -8.34 -1.20 -7.89
N LEU A 91 -8.33 -1.47 -9.20
CA LEU A 91 -7.95 -0.50 -10.23
C LEU A 91 -8.85 0.75 -10.21
N PRO A 92 -10.19 0.64 -10.39
CA PRO A 92 -11.05 1.82 -10.38
C PRO A 92 -11.08 2.48 -9.00
N SER A 93 -11.06 1.71 -7.91
CA SER A 93 -11.07 2.29 -6.57
C SER A 93 -9.76 3.05 -6.24
N ALA A 94 -8.61 2.59 -6.74
CA ALA A 94 -7.34 3.30 -6.61
C ALA A 94 -7.34 4.63 -7.38
N PHE A 95 -7.91 4.67 -8.59
CA PHE A 95 -8.10 5.94 -9.31
C PHE A 95 -8.96 6.93 -8.54
N VAL A 96 -10.10 6.47 -8.02
CA VAL A 96 -10.98 7.28 -7.16
C VAL A 96 -10.23 7.73 -5.91
N GLY A 97 -9.44 6.84 -5.30
CA GLY A 97 -8.63 7.14 -4.13
C GLY A 97 -7.56 8.18 -4.39
N ALA A 98 -6.88 8.16 -5.54
CA ALA A 98 -5.93 9.18 -5.93
C ALA A 98 -6.61 10.56 -6.07
N GLY A 99 -7.77 10.61 -6.73
CA GLY A 99 -8.55 11.84 -6.87
C GLY A 99 -8.97 12.40 -5.51
N ILE A 100 -9.47 11.55 -4.60
CA ILE A 100 -9.82 11.93 -3.23
C ILE A 100 -8.58 12.43 -2.46
N GLY A 101 -7.46 11.71 -2.53
CA GLY A 101 -6.22 12.09 -1.85
C GLY A 101 -5.68 13.43 -2.32
N HIS A 102 -5.85 13.76 -3.60
CA HIS A 102 -5.40 15.03 -4.17
C HIS A 102 -6.19 16.24 -3.62
N VAL A 103 -7.51 16.11 -3.47
CA VAL A 103 -8.38 17.20 -2.99
C VAL A 103 -8.37 17.36 -1.45
N ILE A 104 -7.96 16.33 -0.72
CA ILE A 104 -7.83 16.42 0.74
C ILE A 104 -6.59 17.28 1.09
N GLY A 105 -6.77 18.22 2.02
CA GLY A 105 -5.66 18.99 2.60
C GLY A 105 -4.67 18.07 3.31
N GLY A 106 -3.38 18.33 3.16
CA GLY A 106 -2.28 17.52 3.65
C GLY A 106 -2.32 17.27 5.15
N ALA A 107 -2.75 18.24 5.96
CA ALA A 107 -2.93 18.04 7.40
C ALA A 107 -3.98 16.96 7.73
N SER A 108 -5.09 16.94 6.99
CA SER A 108 -6.13 15.91 7.13
C SER A 108 -5.64 14.55 6.64
N LEU A 109 -4.86 14.54 5.55
CA LEU A 109 -4.26 13.32 4.99
C LEU A 109 -3.23 12.71 5.95
N GLN A 110 -2.40 13.55 6.58
CA GLN A 110 -1.43 13.15 7.60
C GLN A 110 -2.12 12.58 8.85
N LYS A 111 -3.21 13.22 9.33
CA LYS A 111 -4.01 12.68 10.44
C LYS A 111 -4.65 11.34 10.10
N LEU A 112 -5.21 11.20 8.89
CA LEU A 112 -5.80 9.96 8.42
C LEU A 112 -4.77 8.84 8.34
N PHE A 113 -3.59 9.12 7.77
CA PHE A 113 -2.47 8.19 7.73
C PHE A 113 -2.09 7.75 9.14
N GLY A 114 -1.84 8.69 10.06
CA GLY A 114 -1.48 8.39 11.44
C GLY A 114 -2.53 7.55 12.18
N PHE A 115 -3.81 7.87 12.01
CA PHE A 115 -4.91 7.11 12.59
C PHE A 115 -4.95 5.67 12.06
N VAL A 116 -4.86 5.49 10.75
CA VAL A 116 -4.87 4.17 10.11
C VAL A 116 -3.66 3.35 10.56
N THR A 117 -2.45 3.93 10.57
CA THR A 117 -1.24 3.26 11.07
C THR A 117 -1.36 2.83 12.53
N LEU A 118 -1.93 3.67 13.41
CA LEU A 118 -2.18 3.31 14.80
C LEU A 118 -3.19 2.16 14.95
N LEU A 119 -4.28 2.19 14.18
CA LEU A 119 -5.27 1.10 14.18
C LEU A 119 -4.65 -0.23 13.76
N ILE A 120 -3.85 -0.22 12.69
CA ILE A 120 -3.14 -1.41 12.22
C ILE A 120 -2.15 -1.90 13.28
N SER A 121 -1.34 -1.00 13.84
CA SER A 121 -0.39 -1.35 14.91
C SER A 121 -1.11 -2.02 16.09
N TYR A 122 -2.25 -1.47 16.51
CA TYR A 122 -3.09 -2.04 17.55
C TYR A 122 -3.65 -3.42 17.17
N GLN A 123 -4.12 -3.61 15.94
CA GLN A 123 -4.60 -4.90 15.44
C GLN A 123 -3.49 -5.96 15.46
N PHE A 124 -2.27 -5.60 15.08
CA PHE A 124 -1.12 -6.50 15.15
C PHE A 124 -0.75 -6.87 16.60
N LEU A 125 -0.82 -5.93 17.55
CA LEU A 125 -0.60 -6.22 18.97
C LEU A 125 -1.64 -7.19 19.56
N ARG A 126 -2.87 -7.16 19.05
CA ARG A 126 -3.95 -8.04 19.49
C ARG A 126 -4.10 -9.31 18.66
N ALA A 127 -3.29 -9.49 17.62
CA ALA A 127 -3.34 -10.66 16.77
C ALA A 127 -2.90 -11.89 17.56
N VAL A 128 -3.88 -12.63 18.09
CA VAL A 128 -3.65 -13.94 18.68
C VAL A 128 -3.41 -14.92 17.52
N PRO A 129 -2.28 -15.65 17.47
CA PRO A 129 -2.06 -16.66 16.45
C PRO A 129 -3.13 -17.74 16.58
N LYS A 130 -4.18 -17.66 15.75
CA LYS A 130 -5.18 -18.73 15.67
C LYS A 130 -4.58 -19.85 14.83
N ARG A 131 -4.46 -21.03 15.43
CA ARG A 131 -4.08 -22.25 14.71
C ARG A 131 -5.18 -22.52 13.68
N HIS A 132 -4.90 -22.24 12.41
CA HIS A 132 -5.86 -22.49 11.35
C HIS A 132 -6.03 -23.99 11.18
N GLU A 133 -7.20 -24.47 11.57
CA GLU A 133 -7.79 -25.69 11.03
C GLU A 133 -7.97 -25.48 9.52
N LYS A 134 -7.59 -26.47 8.70
CA LYS A 134 -7.65 -26.40 7.23
C LYS A 134 -9.05 -25.97 6.77
N ALA A 135 -9.25 -24.70 6.45
CA ALA A 135 -10.53 -24.21 6.00
C ALA A 135 -10.61 -24.30 4.48
N GLY A 136 -11.21 -25.40 3.99
CA GLY A 136 -11.75 -25.52 2.63
C GLY A 136 -13.00 -24.68 2.44
N ARG A 137 -13.03 -23.44 2.94
CA ARG A 137 -14.15 -22.51 2.75
C ARG A 137 -13.88 -21.74 1.46
N GLU A 138 -14.70 -21.99 0.43
CA GLU A 138 -14.63 -21.20 -0.79
C GLU A 138 -14.91 -19.73 -0.47
N ILE A 139 -13.93 -18.87 -0.75
CA ILE A 139 -14.10 -17.43 -0.62
C ILE A 139 -14.98 -16.96 -1.78
N SER A 140 -16.10 -16.33 -1.44
CA SER A 140 -17.04 -15.78 -2.43
C SER A 140 -16.38 -14.68 -3.27
N PHE A 141 -16.76 -14.62 -4.54
CA PHE A 141 -16.37 -13.56 -5.48
C PHE A 141 -16.57 -12.16 -4.88
N ASN A 142 -17.71 -11.92 -4.22
CA ASN A 142 -18.04 -10.61 -3.65
C ASN A 142 -17.05 -10.19 -2.54
N ASN A 143 -16.52 -11.15 -1.78
CA ASN A 143 -15.54 -10.87 -0.74
C ASN A 143 -14.22 -10.41 -1.35
N TYR A 144 -13.76 -11.04 -2.43
CA TYR A 144 -12.58 -10.59 -3.17
C TYR A 144 -12.79 -9.20 -3.78
N VAL A 145 -13.95 -8.94 -4.39
CA VAL A 145 -14.28 -7.60 -4.90
C VAL A 145 -14.24 -6.55 -3.80
N MET A 146 -14.80 -6.84 -2.63
CA MET A 146 -14.81 -5.92 -1.49
C MET A 146 -13.38 -5.65 -0.96
N VAL A 147 -12.56 -6.69 -0.82
CA VAL A 147 -11.15 -6.54 -0.44
C VAL A 147 -10.40 -5.70 -1.47
N GLY A 148 -10.56 -6.00 -2.76
CA GLY A 148 -9.95 -5.22 -3.85
C GLY A 148 -10.36 -3.75 -3.81
N GLY A 149 -11.66 -3.48 -3.66
CA GLY A 149 -12.20 -2.12 -3.58
C GLY A 149 -11.65 -1.33 -2.41
N VAL A 150 -11.76 -1.87 -1.19
CA VAL A 150 -11.27 -1.20 0.03
C VAL A 150 -9.77 -1.01 -0.02
N SER A 151 -9.02 -2.07 -0.36
CA SER A 151 -7.57 -1.99 -0.43
C SER A 151 -7.09 -1.01 -1.48
N GLY A 152 -7.66 -1.01 -2.69
CA GLY A 152 -7.28 -0.08 -3.77
C GLY A 152 -7.56 1.38 -3.39
N LEU A 153 -8.73 1.65 -2.81
CA LEU A 153 -9.13 3.00 -2.40
C LEU A 153 -8.16 3.58 -1.36
N PHE A 154 -7.97 2.87 -0.25
CA PHE A 154 -7.11 3.33 0.82
C PHE A 154 -5.62 3.25 0.45
N SER A 155 -5.21 2.30 -0.40
CA SER A 155 -3.86 2.23 -0.95
C SER A 155 -3.46 3.55 -1.59
N SER A 156 -4.31 4.07 -2.47
CA SER A 156 -4.00 5.28 -3.22
C SER A 156 -4.17 6.56 -2.39
N ILE A 157 -5.16 6.61 -1.49
CA ILE A 157 -5.34 7.79 -0.61
C ILE A 157 -4.12 7.96 0.30
N LEU A 158 -3.65 6.86 0.89
CA LEU A 158 -2.64 6.90 1.95
C LEU A 158 -1.21 6.68 1.44
N GLY A 159 -1.05 6.24 0.19
CA GLY A 159 0.27 5.96 -0.40
C GLY A 159 0.96 4.72 0.14
N VAL A 160 0.20 3.79 0.73
CA VAL A 160 0.77 2.64 1.46
C VAL A 160 0.75 1.32 0.70
N GLY A 161 0.23 1.31 -0.53
CA GLY A 161 0.27 0.11 -1.37
C GLY A 161 -0.80 -0.92 -1.05
N GLY A 162 -1.74 -0.61 -0.16
CA GLY A 162 -2.92 -1.42 0.11
C GLY A 162 -2.65 -2.69 0.91
N GLY A 163 -1.45 -3.27 0.86
CA GLY A 163 -1.15 -4.54 1.50
C GLY A 163 -1.34 -4.55 3.00
N ILE A 164 -1.18 -3.41 3.66
CA ILE A 164 -1.39 -3.28 5.10
C ILE A 164 -2.87 -3.43 5.47
N ILE A 165 -3.75 -3.21 4.50
CA ILE A 165 -5.19 -3.44 4.60
C ILE A 165 -5.52 -4.81 4.01
N THR A 166 -4.97 -5.15 2.84
CA THR A 166 -5.23 -6.42 2.14
C THR A 166 -4.82 -7.64 2.96
N VAL A 167 -3.60 -7.66 3.53
CA VAL A 167 -3.11 -8.80 4.32
C VAL A 167 -4.03 -9.12 5.50
N PRO A 168 -4.37 -8.17 6.40
CA PRO A 168 -5.30 -8.47 7.49
C PRO A 168 -6.72 -8.71 7.00
N LEU A 169 -7.19 -8.12 5.90
CA LEU A 169 -8.51 -8.47 5.35
C LEU A 169 -8.55 -9.92 4.86
N LEU A 170 -7.55 -10.36 4.10
CA LEU A 170 -7.44 -11.74 3.63
C LEU A 170 -7.27 -12.70 4.82
N HIS A 171 -6.41 -12.37 5.77
CA HIS A 171 -6.07 -13.25 6.88
C HIS A 171 -7.16 -13.29 7.97
N LEU A 172 -7.63 -12.13 8.45
CA LEU A 172 -8.56 -12.05 9.57
C LEU A 172 -10.01 -12.15 9.13
N ALA A 173 -10.40 -11.48 8.03
CA ALA A 173 -11.80 -11.49 7.58
C ALA A 173 -12.11 -12.71 6.71
N LEU A 174 -11.20 -13.10 5.82
CA LEU A 174 -11.40 -14.25 4.92
C LEU A 174 -10.72 -15.54 5.39
N GLN A 175 -10.05 -15.52 6.55
CA GLN A 175 -9.40 -16.69 7.17
C GLN A 175 -8.36 -17.38 6.29
N MET A 176 -7.77 -16.65 5.33
CA MET A 176 -6.72 -17.15 4.47
C MET A 176 -5.44 -17.35 5.28
N PRO A 177 -4.67 -18.45 5.05
CA PRO A 177 -3.41 -18.64 5.76
C PRO A 177 -2.43 -17.51 5.43
N MET A 178 -1.63 -17.11 6.42
CA MET A 178 -0.79 -15.90 6.34
C MET A 178 0.14 -15.89 5.11
N ASN A 179 0.72 -17.04 4.76
CA ASN A 179 1.58 -17.16 3.57
C ASN A 179 0.84 -16.84 2.25
N GLN A 180 -0.39 -17.32 2.09
CA GLN A 180 -1.22 -17.01 0.92
C GLN A 180 -1.76 -15.59 0.96
N ALA A 181 -2.11 -15.08 2.15
CA ALA A 181 -2.57 -13.69 2.31
C ALA A 181 -1.46 -12.70 1.89
N VAL A 182 -0.22 -12.93 2.32
CA VAL A 182 0.95 -12.14 1.95
C VAL A 182 1.22 -12.24 0.44
N ALA A 183 1.21 -13.45 -0.12
CA ALA A 183 1.45 -13.67 -1.54
C ALA A 183 0.37 -12.99 -2.42
N ASN A 184 -0.91 -13.27 -2.18
CA ASN A 184 -2.03 -12.68 -2.93
C ASN A 184 -2.12 -11.17 -2.75
N SER A 185 -1.78 -10.65 -1.57
CA SER A 185 -1.63 -9.22 -1.35
C SER A 185 -0.59 -8.64 -2.28
N SER A 186 0.64 -9.17 -2.30
CA SER A 186 1.73 -8.65 -3.14
C SER A 186 1.34 -8.54 -4.62
N GLY A 187 0.59 -9.53 -5.15
CA GLY A 187 0.04 -9.48 -6.50
C GLY A 187 -0.98 -8.36 -6.70
N LEU A 188 -1.89 -8.15 -5.75
CA LEU A 188 -2.85 -7.03 -5.79
C LEU A 188 -2.17 -5.66 -5.69
N ILE A 189 -1.09 -5.54 -4.90
CA ILE A 189 -0.36 -4.28 -4.74
C ILE A 189 0.13 -3.78 -6.10
N VAL A 190 0.62 -4.67 -6.98
CA VAL A 190 1.09 -4.27 -8.32
C VAL A 190 0.03 -3.48 -9.09
N PHE A 191 -1.21 -3.98 -9.12
CA PHE A 191 -2.31 -3.31 -9.83
C PHE A 191 -2.75 -2.03 -9.13
N SER A 192 -2.95 -2.08 -7.81
CA SER A 192 -3.42 -0.90 -7.06
C SER A 192 -2.39 0.22 -7.00
N ALA A 193 -1.09 -0.10 -6.86
CA ALA A 193 0.00 0.87 -6.86
C ALA A 193 0.22 1.46 -8.25
N LEU A 194 0.08 0.67 -9.32
CA LEU A 194 0.13 1.17 -10.69
C LEU A 194 -1.00 2.18 -10.95
N ALA A 195 -2.24 1.80 -10.68
CA ALA A 195 -3.39 2.70 -10.85
C ALA A 195 -3.30 3.93 -9.96
N GLY A 196 -2.89 3.77 -8.69
CA GLY A 196 -2.70 4.90 -7.78
C GLY A 196 -1.60 5.86 -8.25
N THR A 197 -0.46 5.33 -8.71
CA THR A 197 0.64 6.14 -9.25
C THR A 197 0.17 6.95 -10.46
N ILE A 198 -0.49 6.31 -11.42
CA ILE A 198 -1.04 6.98 -12.60
C ILE A 198 -2.10 8.01 -12.17
N GLY A 199 -3.00 7.66 -11.27
CA GLY A 199 -4.05 8.56 -10.76
C GLY A 199 -3.48 9.81 -10.10
N TRP A 200 -2.42 9.68 -9.30
CA TRP A 200 -1.73 10.81 -8.68
C TRP A 200 -0.99 11.68 -9.70
N ILE A 201 -0.33 11.07 -10.69
CA ILE A 201 0.30 11.81 -11.79
C ILE A 201 -0.76 12.63 -12.53
N LEU A 202 -1.85 11.99 -12.97
CA LEU A 202 -2.93 12.65 -13.71
C LEU A 202 -3.59 13.78 -12.90
N SER A 203 -3.83 13.54 -11.60
CA SER A 203 -4.39 14.57 -10.71
C SER A 203 -3.41 15.73 -10.49
N GLY A 204 -2.10 15.47 -10.51
CA GLY A 204 -1.06 16.48 -10.37
C GLY A 204 -0.78 17.32 -11.62
N LEU A 205 -1.03 16.80 -12.83
CA LEU A 205 -0.74 17.49 -14.10
C LEU A 205 -1.52 18.82 -14.28
N GLY A 206 -2.64 18.98 -13.59
CA GLY A 206 -3.47 20.20 -13.62
C GLY A 206 -3.33 21.09 -12.38
N ALA A 207 -2.52 20.69 -11.40
CA ALA A 207 -2.34 21.46 -10.17
C ALA A 207 -1.19 22.45 -10.35
N GLU A 208 -1.49 23.75 -10.34
CA GLU A 208 -0.45 24.77 -10.19
C GLU A 208 0.31 24.48 -8.89
N GLY A 209 1.65 24.40 -8.96
CA GLY A 209 2.52 24.10 -7.82
C GLY A 209 2.51 25.19 -6.75
N ARG A 210 1.40 25.32 -6.05
CA ARG A 210 1.15 26.24 -4.94
C ARG A 210 1.25 25.51 -3.62
#